data_AF-A0A7S2D4J4-F1
#
_entry.id   AF-A0A7S2D4J4-F1
#
_cell.length_a   1.000
_cell.length_b   1.000
_cell.length_c   1.000
_cell.angle_alpha   90.00
_cell.angle_beta   90.00
_cell.angle_gamma   90.00
#
_symmetry.space_group_name_H-M   'P 1'
#
loop_
_entity.id
_entity.type
_entity.pdbx_description
1 polymer ?
#
loop_
_entity_poly.entity_id
_entity_poly.type
_entity_poly.pdbx_seq_one_letter_code
_entity_poly.pdbx_strand_id
1 'polypeptide(L)'
;DNKHCRWTVETKIMIGMKVEEMERDAARLEARRNRAAGRNTRLLDVKTRTMGMDIASIDSQVEEKRRNKERARQEDLDHADRLDHIDRIIEEQDQEQARMRRKEKDSLKQHWQQQMAAPKNQPPKIEAGVSPADCSLSALQLFHGEDRAKEKRLEMQTAQFRSWTTQQMAEKVAREREEKEEDMRYANYILAQNETRSSMELGEEDERRRTAMQLRAENELIAKRQAEARRMDKERDMHLSQMELKKHMNDPFLCESVPQTGDPVQREHFKGYNKNQTLQIYKENENVLDSKLAAARFEKESEQRSHERATDLMSFVEQEETMRRQEMKEEAMRHKEMILEQREIEKKRKEEAKQDSYGSVNEKFFGNFGTSCR
;
A
#
# COMPACT_ATOMS: atom_id res chain seq x y z
N ASP A 1 -28.26 -7.74 -31.78
CA ASP A 1 -28.31 -6.36 -31.24
C ASP A 1 -28.76 -6.18 -29.79
N ASN A 2 -29.18 -7.22 -29.04
CA ASN A 2 -29.77 -7.01 -27.71
C ASN A 2 -28.81 -7.18 -26.49
N LYS A 3 -27.49 -7.36 -26.72
CA LYS A 3 -26.50 -7.54 -25.64
C LYS A 3 -25.74 -6.26 -25.27
N HIS A 4 -25.69 -5.27 -26.17
CA HIS A 4 -24.94 -4.02 -25.97
C HIS A 4 -25.73 -2.97 -25.16
N CYS A 5 -27.07 -2.99 -25.22
CA CYS A 5 -27.94 -2.09 -24.45
C CYS A 5 -28.07 -2.49 -22.97
N ARG A 6 -27.88 -3.76 -22.60
CA ARG A 6 -28.01 -4.19 -21.19
C ARG A 6 -26.78 -3.81 -20.35
N TRP A 7 -25.60 -3.91 -20.93
CA TRP A 7 -24.33 -3.53 -20.28
C TRP A 7 -24.22 -2.03 -19.97
N THR A 8 -24.78 -1.18 -20.83
CA THR A 8 -24.74 0.28 -20.68
C THR A 8 -25.73 0.81 -19.64
N VAL A 9 -26.80 0.06 -19.33
CA VAL A 9 -27.78 0.45 -18.30
C VAL A 9 -27.31 0.02 -16.90
N GLU A 10 -26.79 -1.21 -16.76
CA GLU A 10 -26.25 -1.70 -15.47
C GLU A 10 -25.02 -0.91 -14.99
N THR A 11 -24.13 -0.50 -15.90
CA THR A 11 -22.98 0.36 -15.55
C THR A 11 -23.39 1.77 -15.12
N LYS A 12 -24.44 2.34 -15.73
CA LYS A 12 -24.94 3.68 -15.38
C LYS A 12 -25.62 3.70 -13.99
N ILE A 13 -26.31 2.62 -13.62
CA ILE A 13 -26.93 2.45 -12.29
C ILE A 13 -25.86 2.28 -11.20
N MET A 14 -24.83 1.46 -11.47
CA MET A 14 -23.71 1.24 -10.54
C MET A 14 -22.86 2.50 -10.30
N ILE A 15 -22.69 3.34 -11.33
CA ILE A 15 -22.02 4.64 -11.21
C ILE A 15 -22.90 5.62 -10.41
N GLY A 16 -24.21 5.66 -10.65
CA GLY A 16 -25.15 6.50 -9.90
C GLY A 16 -25.20 6.17 -8.40
N MET A 17 -25.26 4.88 -8.04
CA MET A 17 -25.25 4.46 -6.62
C MET A 17 -23.93 4.80 -5.92
N LYS A 18 -22.79 4.70 -6.60
CA LYS A 18 -21.49 5.12 -6.06
C LYS A 18 -21.40 6.63 -5.85
N VAL A 19 -22.04 7.43 -6.71
CA VAL A 19 -22.08 8.90 -6.55
C VAL A 19 -22.94 9.28 -5.35
N GLU A 20 -24.12 8.68 -5.17
CA GLU A 20 -24.96 8.92 -3.99
C GLU A 20 -24.29 8.50 -2.66
N GLU A 21 -23.55 7.39 -2.67
CA GLU A 21 -22.82 6.93 -1.48
C GLU A 21 -21.65 7.86 -1.15
N MET A 22 -20.93 8.34 -2.16
CA MET A 22 -19.88 9.36 -1.98
C MET A 22 -20.43 10.71 -1.49
N GLU A 23 -21.61 11.12 -1.95
CA GLU A 23 -22.28 12.34 -1.47
C GLU A 23 -22.73 12.21 -0.01
N ARG A 24 -23.25 11.04 0.40
CA ARG A 24 -23.61 10.77 1.80
C ARG A 24 -22.39 10.76 2.71
N ASP A 25 -21.28 10.18 2.26
CA ASP A 25 -20.02 10.17 3.02
C ASP A 25 -19.41 11.57 3.09
N ALA A 26 -19.48 12.37 2.03
CA ALA A 26 -19.09 13.77 2.05
C ALA A 26 -19.92 14.58 3.05
N ALA A 27 -21.25 14.42 3.06
CA ALA A 27 -22.13 15.08 4.03
C ALA A 27 -21.87 14.65 5.48
N ARG A 28 -21.56 13.36 5.71
CA ARG A 28 -21.12 12.86 7.03
C ARG A 28 -19.80 13.49 7.47
N LEU A 29 -18.83 13.59 6.57
CA LEU A 29 -17.54 14.22 6.85
C LEU A 29 -17.71 15.70 7.16
N GLU A 30 -18.55 16.40 6.41
CA GLU A 30 -18.84 17.82 6.61
C GLU A 30 -19.58 18.05 7.94
N ALA A 31 -20.58 17.23 8.27
CA ALA A 31 -21.24 17.27 9.57
C ALA A 31 -20.28 16.97 10.74
N ARG A 32 -19.28 16.08 10.52
CA ARG A 32 -18.22 15.83 11.50
C ARG A 32 -17.29 17.02 11.62
N ARG A 33 -16.89 17.65 10.50
CA ARG A 33 -16.06 18.87 10.49
C ARG A 33 -16.78 20.04 11.17
N ASN A 34 -18.06 20.26 10.90
CA ASN A 34 -18.85 21.32 11.52
C ASN A 34 -19.01 21.11 13.03
N ARG A 35 -19.22 19.87 13.49
CA ARG A 35 -19.22 19.54 14.93
C ARG A 35 -17.86 19.73 15.58
N ALA A 36 -16.79 19.35 14.89
CA ALA A 36 -15.42 19.55 15.37
C ALA A 36 -15.06 21.04 15.43
N ALA A 37 -15.44 21.84 14.42
CA ALA A 37 -15.26 23.29 14.40
C ALA A 37 -16.04 23.95 15.55
N GLY A 38 -17.33 23.62 15.73
CA GLY A 38 -18.13 24.12 16.85
C GLY A 38 -17.66 23.64 18.23
N ARG A 39 -16.95 22.52 18.31
CA ARG A 39 -16.25 22.10 19.53
C ARG A 39 -14.99 22.92 19.75
N ASN A 40 -14.22 23.16 18.70
CA ASN A 40 -12.95 23.89 18.78
C ASN A 40 -13.19 25.36 19.18
N THR A 41 -14.22 26.00 18.64
CA THR A 41 -14.60 27.37 19.03
C THR A 41 -14.92 27.48 20.53
N ARG A 42 -15.68 26.54 21.08
CA ARG A 42 -16.01 26.48 22.52
C ARG A 42 -14.81 26.16 23.41
N LEU A 43 -13.86 25.36 22.90
CA LEU A 43 -12.67 24.96 23.65
C LEU A 43 -11.61 26.07 23.71
N LEU A 44 -11.52 26.85 22.64
CA LEU A 44 -10.58 27.97 22.48
C LEU A 44 -11.07 29.24 23.20
N ASP A 45 -12.38 29.46 23.34
CA ASP A 45 -12.90 30.56 24.16
C ASP A 45 -12.86 30.20 25.66
N VAL A 46 -11.90 30.82 26.36
CA VAL A 46 -11.64 30.66 27.79
C VAL A 46 -12.87 31.01 28.63
N LYS A 47 -13.69 31.97 28.20
CA LYS A 47 -14.85 32.44 28.98
C LYS A 47 -16.00 31.43 28.89
N THR A 48 -16.30 30.92 27.70
CA THR A 48 -17.30 29.85 27.54
C THR A 48 -16.86 28.54 28.19
N ARG A 49 -15.56 28.25 28.22
CA ARG A 49 -15.04 27.04 28.89
C ARG A 49 -15.15 27.11 30.41
N THR A 50 -14.98 28.30 30.99
CA THR A 50 -14.94 28.48 32.45
C THR A 50 -16.32 28.77 33.04
N MET A 51 -17.17 29.51 32.32
CA MET A 51 -18.47 30.00 32.83
C MET A 51 -19.59 29.93 31.77
N GLY A 52 -19.46 29.07 30.76
CA GLY A 52 -20.49 28.95 29.72
C GLY A 52 -21.78 28.36 30.28
N MET A 53 -22.76 29.22 30.52
CA MET A 53 -24.13 28.84 30.87
C MET A 53 -25.04 29.15 29.67
N ASP A 54 -25.90 28.19 29.32
CA ASP A 54 -26.89 28.37 28.26
C ASP A 54 -28.09 29.16 28.82
N ILE A 55 -28.00 30.49 28.72
CA ILE A 55 -29.01 31.41 29.27
C ILE A 55 -30.38 31.17 28.64
N ALA A 56 -30.44 30.88 27.33
CA ALA A 56 -31.70 30.63 26.64
C ALA A 56 -32.37 29.33 27.11
N SER A 57 -31.59 28.27 27.34
CA SER A 57 -32.12 27.03 27.93
C SER A 57 -32.59 27.23 29.37
N ILE A 58 -31.85 28.00 30.16
CA ILE A 58 -32.21 28.31 31.55
C ILE A 58 -33.49 29.16 31.60
N ASP A 59 -33.62 30.18 30.74
CA ASP A 59 -34.82 31.01 30.67
C ASP A 59 -36.04 30.16 30.28
N SER A 60 -35.90 29.26 29.31
CA SER A 60 -36.96 28.30 28.93
C SER A 60 -37.37 27.39 30.10
N GLN A 61 -36.40 26.88 30.88
CA GLN A 61 -36.68 26.08 32.07
C GLN A 61 -37.37 26.90 33.18
N VAL A 62 -36.98 28.17 33.35
CA VAL A 62 -37.61 29.08 34.32
C VAL A 62 -39.05 29.38 33.93
N GLU A 63 -39.31 29.64 32.65
CA GLU A 63 -40.67 29.84 32.12
C GLU A 63 -41.53 28.58 32.26
N GLU A 64 -40.98 27.41 31.94
CA GLU A 64 -41.68 26.14 32.12
C GLU A 64 -42.04 25.90 33.59
N LYS A 65 -41.09 26.14 34.51
CA LYS A 65 -41.31 26.01 35.95
C LYS A 65 -42.37 27.00 36.45
N ARG A 66 -42.39 28.23 35.92
CA ARG A 66 -43.41 29.24 36.23
C ARG A 66 -44.79 28.80 35.74
N ARG A 67 -44.89 28.27 34.52
CA ARG A 67 -46.14 27.74 33.96
C ARG A 67 -46.66 26.55 34.75
N ASN A 68 -45.78 25.63 35.14
CA ASN A 68 -46.16 24.49 35.98
C ASN A 68 -46.65 24.93 37.37
N LYS A 69 -46.02 25.94 37.97
CA LYS A 69 -46.47 26.51 39.25
C LYS A 69 -47.84 27.19 39.14
N GLU A 70 -48.08 27.92 38.05
CA GLU A 70 -49.38 28.55 37.81
C GLU A 70 -50.48 27.50 37.59
N ARG A 71 -50.19 26.44 36.83
CA ARG A 71 -51.13 25.33 36.65
C ARG A 71 -51.46 24.64 37.98
N ALA A 72 -50.45 24.34 38.80
CA ALA A 72 -50.67 23.74 40.13
C ALA A 72 -51.53 24.65 41.02
N ARG A 73 -51.28 25.97 40.99
CA ARG A 73 -52.12 26.95 41.71
C ARG A 73 -53.57 26.96 41.21
N GLN A 74 -53.78 26.86 39.89
CA GLN A 74 -55.13 26.78 39.32
C GLN A 74 -55.84 25.48 39.72
N GLU A 75 -55.13 24.35 39.68
CA GLU A 75 -55.65 23.06 40.15
C GLU A 75 -56.03 23.10 41.64
N ASP A 76 -55.22 23.75 42.49
CA ASP A 76 -55.53 23.94 43.91
C ASP A 76 -56.77 24.82 44.12
N LEU A 77 -56.92 25.90 43.35
CA LEU A 77 -58.09 26.77 43.40
C LEU A 77 -59.36 26.04 42.93
N ASP A 78 -59.30 25.34 41.80
CA ASP A 78 -60.41 24.53 41.30
C ASP A 78 -60.81 23.43 42.29
N HIS A 79 -59.83 22.85 42.99
CA HIS A 79 -60.08 21.86 44.03
C HIS A 79 -60.76 22.49 45.24
N ALA A 80 -60.32 23.67 45.69
CA ALA A 80 -60.98 24.41 46.77
C ALA A 80 -62.43 24.78 46.41
N ASP A 81 -62.67 25.28 45.19
CA ASP A 81 -64.02 25.62 44.72
C ASP A 81 -64.94 24.39 44.65
N ARG A 82 -64.40 23.22 44.29
CA ARG A 82 -65.15 21.95 44.32
C ARG A 82 -65.52 21.53 45.74
N LEU A 83 -64.59 21.67 46.69
CA LEU A 83 -64.87 21.36 48.10
C LEU A 83 -65.94 22.28 48.67
N ASP A 84 -65.82 23.58 48.44
CA ASP A 84 -66.83 24.58 48.83
C ASP A 84 -68.21 24.27 48.22
N HIS A 85 -68.24 23.80 46.97
CA HIS A 85 -69.48 23.40 46.32
C HIS A 85 -70.09 22.14 46.97
N ILE A 86 -69.28 21.14 47.29
CA ILE A 86 -69.70 19.92 47.98
C ILE A 86 -70.26 20.26 49.37
N ASP A 87 -69.57 21.11 50.13
CA ASP A 87 -70.00 21.51 51.47
C ASP A 87 -71.38 22.21 51.44
N ARG A 88 -71.62 23.10 50.46
CA ARG A 88 -72.95 23.72 50.27
C ARG A 88 -74.04 22.70 49.97
N ILE A 89 -73.76 21.68 49.15
CA ILE A 89 -74.73 20.61 48.84
C ILE A 89 -75.06 19.81 50.11
N ILE A 90 -74.03 19.49 50.91
CA ILE A 90 -74.21 18.74 52.16
C ILE A 90 -75.05 19.57 53.14
N GLU A 91 -74.75 20.86 53.30
CA GLU A 91 -75.53 21.74 54.18
C GLU A 91 -77.00 21.85 53.74
N GLU A 92 -77.27 21.98 52.43
CA GLU A 92 -78.63 22.02 51.89
C GLU A 92 -79.37 20.70 52.16
N GLN A 93 -78.70 19.56 51.95
CA GLN A 93 -79.25 18.25 52.22
C GLN A 93 -79.55 18.05 53.71
N ASP A 94 -78.66 18.47 54.60
CA ASP A 94 -78.85 18.38 56.05
C ASP A 94 -80.01 19.26 56.53
N GLN A 95 -80.14 20.47 55.98
CA GLN A 95 -81.27 21.36 56.26
C GLN A 95 -82.60 20.75 55.80
N GLU A 96 -82.64 20.16 54.60
CA GLU A 96 -83.86 19.53 54.09
C GLU A 96 -84.22 18.28 54.90
N GLN A 97 -83.24 17.46 55.27
CA GLN A 97 -83.46 16.33 56.18
C GLN A 97 -83.96 16.78 57.56
N ALA A 98 -83.43 17.88 58.11
CA ALA A 98 -83.90 18.43 59.38
C ALA A 98 -85.34 18.94 59.26
N ARG A 99 -85.69 19.59 58.15
CA ARG A 99 -87.08 20.01 57.85
C ARG A 99 -88.03 18.82 57.74
N MET A 100 -87.63 17.78 57.02
CA MET A 100 -88.42 16.55 56.88
C MET A 100 -88.63 15.85 58.22
N ARG A 101 -87.57 15.66 59.01
CA ARG A 101 -87.66 15.11 60.38
C ARG A 101 -88.59 15.94 61.28
N ARG A 102 -88.57 17.26 61.15
CA ARG A 102 -89.47 18.15 61.90
C ARG A 102 -90.92 17.99 61.45
N LYS A 103 -91.19 17.95 60.14
CA LYS A 103 -92.53 17.69 59.58
C LYS A 103 -93.07 16.33 60.01
N GLU A 104 -92.26 15.28 59.98
CA GLU A 104 -92.64 13.94 60.45
C GLU A 104 -92.98 13.94 61.94
N LYS A 105 -92.15 14.59 62.77
CA LYS A 105 -92.39 14.72 64.20
C LYS A 105 -93.69 15.48 64.50
N ASP A 106 -93.96 16.55 63.75
CA ASP A 106 -95.18 17.36 63.91
C ASP A 106 -96.41 16.60 63.38
N SER A 107 -96.29 15.85 62.29
CA SER A 107 -97.34 14.94 61.78
C SER A 107 -97.68 13.84 62.80
N LEU A 108 -96.66 13.21 63.40
CA LEU A 108 -96.85 12.20 64.43
C LEU A 108 -97.53 12.77 65.67
N LYS A 109 -97.16 13.99 66.08
CA LYS A 109 -97.85 14.71 67.17
C LYS A 109 -99.32 15.00 66.85
N GLN A 110 -99.62 15.45 65.63
CA GLN A 110 -100.99 15.70 65.19
C GLN A 110 -101.80 14.40 65.16
N HIS A 111 -101.23 13.31 64.64
CA HIS A 111 -101.87 12.00 64.64
C HIS A 111 -102.14 11.49 66.06
N TRP A 112 -101.18 11.66 66.98
CA TRP A 112 -101.36 11.32 68.39
C TRP A 112 -102.46 12.16 69.05
N GLN A 113 -102.50 13.46 68.76
CA GLN A 113 -103.56 14.35 69.23
C GLN A 113 -104.93 13.97 68.66
N GLN A 114 -105.02 13.58 67.39
CA GLN A 114 -106.24 13.08 66.76
C GLN A 114 -106.72 11.76 67.38
N GLN A 115 -105.81 10.83 67.69
CA GLN A 115 -106.16 9.60 68.41
C GLN A 115 -106.64 9.85 69.84
N MET A 116 -106.08 10.85 70.53
CA MET A 116 -106.53 11.27 71.85
C MET A 116 -107.86 12.04 71.83
N ALA A 117 -108.14 12.76 70.73
CA ALA A 117 -109.39 13.50 70.51
C ALA A 117 -110.52 12.63 69.94
N ALA A 118 -110.22 11.41 69.48
CA ALA A 118 -111.23 10.47 69.02
C ALA A 118 -112.07 10.00 70.22
N PRO A 119 -113.39 10.32 70.27
CA PRO A 119 -114.24 9.88 71.36
C PRO A 119 -114.33 8.36 71.35
N LYS A 120 -113.87 7.73 72.45
CA LYS A 120 -114.22 6.34 72.78
C LYS A 120 -115.74 6.24 72.88
N ASN A 121 -116.30 5.29 72.13
CA ASN A 121 -117.70 4.84 72.14
C ASN A 121 -118.69 5.67 71.31
N GLN A 122 -118.93 5.24 70.06
CA GLN A 122 -120.24 5.21 69.41
C GLN A 122 -120.22 4.25 68.17
N PRO A 123 -121.37 3.67 67.79
CA PRO A 123 -121.60 2.24 67.46
C PRO A 123 -121.16 1.73 66.06
N PRO A 124 -121.08 0.39 65.86
CA PRO A 124 -120.57 -0.23 64.63
C PRO A 124 -121.47 0.05 63.42
N LYS A 125 -120.87 0.58 62.36
CA LYS A 125 -121.53 0.75 61.06
C LYS A 125 -121.28 -0.52 60.24
N ILE A 126 -122.30 -1.38 60.18
CA ILE A 126 -122.51 -2.49 59.22
C ILE A 126 -121.26 -3.38 59.01
N GLU A 127 -121.21 -4.48 59.76
CA GLU A 127 -120.06 -5.42 59.83
C GLU A 127 -119.81 -6.27 58.57
N ALA A 128 -120.57 -6.09 57.49
CA ALA A 128 -120.27 -6.75 56.22
C ALA A 128 -119.80 -5.71 55.21
N GLY A 129 -118.48 -5.49 55.16
CA GLY A 129 -117.87 -4.89 53.98
C GLY A 129 -118.30 -5.71 52.78
N VAL A 130 -118.97 -5.09 51.82
CA VAL A 130 -119.37 -5.74 50.58
C VAL A 130 -118.11 -6.30 49.93
N SER A 131 -118.01 -7.62 49.84
CA SER A 131 -116.89 -8.29 49.18
C SER A 131 -116.93 -7.90 47.70
N PRO A 132 -115.92 -7.15 47.19
CA PRO A 132 -115.93 -6.70 45.80
C PRO A 132 -115.92 -7.84 44.79
N ALA A 133 -115.52 -9.05 45.22
CA ALA A 133 -115.55 -10.27 44.41
C ALA A 133 -116.97 -10.80 44.17
N ASP A 134 -117.92 -10.47 45.06
CA ASP A 134 -119.31 -10.93 45.00
C ASP A 134 -120.23 -9.91 44.31
N CYS A 135 -119.68 -8.77 43.86
CA CYS A 135 -120.40 -7.71 43.16
C CYS A 135 -120.36 -7.91 41.64
N SER A 136 -121.50 -7.67 40.97
CA SER A 136 -121.55 -7.63 39.51
C SER A 136 -120.82 -6.40 38.95
N LEU A 137 -120.39 -6.49 37.68
CA LEU A 137 -119.69 -5.39 36.98
C LEU A 137 -120.48 -4.07 36.98
N SER A 138 -121.81 -4.13 37.06
CA SER A 138 -122.70 -2.96 37.11
C SER A 138 -122.71 -2.23 38.47
N ALA A 139 -122.24 -2.87 39.54
CA ALA A 139 -122.23 -2.28 40.88
C ALA A 139 -121.10 -1.24 41.07
N LEU A 140 -120.17 -1.13 40.11
CA LEU A 140 -119.03 -0.20 40.13
C LEU A 140 -118.16 -0.31 41.40
N GLN A 141 -118.18 -1.47 42.08
CA GLN A 141 -117.41 -1.72 43.31
C GLN A 141 -116.06 -2.42 43.05
N LEU A 142 -115.83 -2.97 41.84
CA LEU A 142 -114.60 -3.63 41.44
C LEU A 142 -114.09 -3.04 40.12
N PHE A 143 -112.91 -2.44 40.14
CA PHE A 143 -112.23 -1.95 38.95
C PHE A 143 -111.02 -2.85 38.64
N HIS A 144 -110.97 -3.46 37.46
CA HIS A 144 -109.84 -4.30 37.07
C HIS A 144 -108.49 -3.54 36.96
N GLY A 145 -108.51 -2.21 36.86
CA GLY A 145 -107.31 -1.37 36.93
C GLY A 145 -106.79 -1.13 38.36
N GLU A 146 -107.62 -1.38 39.38
CA GLU A 146 -107.23 -1.29 40.78
C GLU A 146 -106.52 -2.58 41.19
N ASP A 147 -105.23 -2.66 40.84
CA ASP A 147 -104.40 -3.82 41.13
C ASP A 147 -104.08 -3.93 42.63
N ARG A 148 -104.90 -4.70 43.33
CA ARG A 148 -104.74 -4.99 44.77
C ARG A 148 -103.49 -5.82 45.07
N ALA A 149 -102.90 -6.47 44.07
CA ALA A 149 -101.66 -7.25 44.20
C ALA A 149 -100.41 -6.44 43.78
N LYS A 150 -100.55 -5.13 43.54
CA LYS A 150 -99.45 -4.24 43.12
C LYS A 150 -98.23 -4.35 44.02
N GLU A 151 -98.41 -4.36 45.34
CA GLU A 151 -97.31 -4.47 46.31
C GLU A 151 -96.56 -5.79 46.17
N LYS A 152 -97.28 -6.92 46.13
CA LYS A 152 -96.68 -8.25 45.91
C LYS A 152 -95.98 -8.35 44.55
N ARG A 153 -96.56 -7.77 43.50
CA ARG A 153 -95.92 -7.73 42.18
C ARG A 153 -94.63 -6.91 42.22
N LEU A 154 -94.64 -5.74 42.87
CA LEU A 154 -93.46 -4.90 43.01
C LEU A 154 -92.38 -5.61 43.82
N GLU A 155 -92.74 -6.28 44.92
CA GLU A 155 -91.82 -7.09 45.71
C GLU A 155 -91.17 -8.19 44.86
N MET A 156 -91.96 -8.97 44.12
CA MET A 156 -91.44 -9.99 43.20
C MET A 156 -90.53 -9.40 42.12
N GLN A 157 -90.91 -8.27 41.51
CA GLN A 157 -90.08 -7.58 40.51
C GLN A 157 -88.77 -7.10 41.12
N THR A 158 -88.79 -6.49 42.31
CA THR A 158 -87.56 -6.05 42.99
C THR A 158 -86.66 -7.21 43.37
N ALA A 159 -87.23 -8.34 43.80
CA ALA A 159 -86.48 -9.56 44.07
C ALA A 159 -85.83 -10.14 42.80
N GLN A 160 -86.56 -10.16 41.68
CA GLN A 160 -86.04 -10.58 40.38
C GLN A 160 -84.90 -9.66 39.91
N PHE A 161 -85.09 -8.34 39.96
CA PHE A 161 -84.05 -7.37 39.62
C PHE A 161 -82.80 -7.55 40.48
N ARG A 162 -82.95 -7.69 41.80
CA ARG A 162 -81.83 -7.95 42.71
C ARG A 162 -81.10 -9.24 42.34
N SER A 163 -81.82 -10.32 42.07
CA SER A 163 -81.22 -11.60 41.66
C SER A 163 -80.45 -11.46 40.35
N TRP A 164 -81.03 -10.81 39.33
CA TRP A 164 -80.38 -10.62 38.04
C TRP A 164 -79.15 -9.72 38.14
N THR A 165 -79.24 -8.59 38.83
CA THR A 165 -78.07 -7.71 39.02
C THR A 165 -76.97 -8.41 39.80
N THR A 166 -77.32 -9.20 40.82
CA THR A 166 -76.32 -9.98 41.57
C THR A 166 -75.64 -11.03 40.70
N GLN A 167 -76.40 -11.75 39.87
CA GLN A 167 -75.85 -12.73 38.92
C GLN A 167 -74.93 -12.05 37.88
N GLN A 168 -75.37 -10.93 37.30
CA GLN A 168 -74.56 -10.19 36.33
C GLN A 168 -73.27 -9.62 36.93
N MET A 169 -73.32 -9.12 38.17
CA MET A 169 -72.12 -8.67 38.88
C MET A 169 -71.16 -9.83 39.14
N ALA A 170 -71.68 -10.97 39.60
CA ALA A 170 -70.86 -12.16 39.84
C ALA A 170 -70.21 -12.68 38.55
N GLU A 171 -70.97 -12.74 37.44
CA GLU A 171 -70.45 -13.14 36.14
C GLU A 171 -69.36 -12.18 35.63
N LYS A 172 -69.58 -10.87 35.79
CA LYS A 172 -68.59 -9.85 35.39
C LYS A 172 -67.30 -10.00 36.18
N VAL A 173 -67.39 -10.20 37.50
CA VAL A 173 -66.22 -10.40 38.37
C VAL A 173 -65.50 -11.71 38.01
N ALA A 174 -66.23 -12.79 37.74
CA ALA A 174 -65.64 -14.05 37.31
C ALA A 174 -64.89 -13.90 35.98
N ARG A 175 -65.48 -13.19 35.01
CA ARG A 175 -64.86 -12.91 33.71
C ARG A 175 -63.59 -12.06 33.84
N GLU A 176 -63.64 -10.99 34.65
CA GLU A 176 -62.47 -10.13 34.89
C GLU A 176 -61.34 -10.91 35.59
N ARG A 177 -61.68 -11.85 36.46
CA ARG A 177 -60.70 -12.73 37.08
C ARG A 177 -60.05 -13.68 36.08
N GLU A 178 -60.85 -14.30 35.21
CA GLU A 178 -60.35 -15.19 34.16
C GLU A 178 -59.42 -14.44 33.19
N GLU A 179 -59.81 -13.23 32.77
CA GLU A 179 -58.98 -12.37 31.93
C GLU A 179 -57.64 -12.05 32.59
N LYS A 180 -57.63 -11.67 33.88
CA LYS A 180 -56.39 -11.45 34.64
C LYS A 180 -55.53 -12.69 34.77
N GLU A 181 -56.14 -13.86 34.96
CA GLU A 181 -55.41 -15.13 35.03
C GLU A 181 -54.76 -15.48 33.69
N GLU A 182 -55.45 -15.26 32.57
CA GLU A 182 -54.89 -15.43 31.21
C GLU A 182 -53.77 -14.42 30.91
N ASP A 183 -53.93 -13.15 31.28
CA ASP A 183 -52.89 -12.13 31.14
C ASP A 183 -51.63 -12.50 31.93
N MET A 184 -51.79 -13.02 33.16
CA MET A 184 -50.66 -13.50 33.96
C MET A 184 -49.99 -14.73 33.33
N ARG A 185 -50.77 -15.67 32.78
CA ARG A 185 -50.22 -16.84 32.05
C ARG A 185 -49.42 -16.39 30.83
N TYR A 186 -49.96 -15.44 30.06
CA TYR A 186 -49.29 -14.91 28.89
C TYR A 186 -48.01 -14.15 29.27
N ALA A 187 -48.05 -13.30 30.31
CA ALA A 187 -46.86 -12.60 30.80
C ALA A 187 -45.76 -13.59 31.22
N ASN A 188 -46.11 -14.64 31.95
CA ASN A 188 -45.17 -15.69 32.36
C ASN A 188 -44.59 -16.45 31.16
N TYR A 189 -45.42 -16.74 30.15
CA TYR A 189 -44.96 -17.37 28.91
C TYR A 189 -43.92 -16.50 28.17
N ILE A 190 -44.16 -15.19 28.05
CA ILE A 190 -43.23 -14.25 27.42
C ILE A 190 -41.92 -14.15 28.22
N LEU A 191 -42.00 -14.13 29.56
CA LEU A 191 -40.80 -14.14 30.40
C LEU A 191 -39.96 -15.40 30.19
N ALA A 192 -40.58 -16.58 30.19
CA ALA A 192 -39.89 -17.85 29.93
C ALA A 192 -39.28 -17.91 28.52
N GLN A 193 -39.97 -17.36 27.52
CA GLN A 193 -39.45 -17.26 26.16
C GLN A 193 -38.24 -16.32 26.09
N ASN A 194 -38.29 -15.17 26.77
CA ASN A 194 -37.17 -14.23 26.82
C ASN A 194 -35.95 -14.82 27.56
N GLU A 195 -36.17 -15.56 28.64
CA GLU A 195 -35.10 -16.27 29.36
C GLU A 195 -34.45 -17.32 28.46
N THR A 196 -35.26 -18.12 27.77
CA THR A 196 -34.77 -19.12 26.80
C THR A 196 -33.96 -18.45 25.68
N ARG A 197 -34.46 -17.33 25.12
CA ARG A 197 -33.75 -16.56 24.10
C ARG A 197 -32.41 -16.04 24.62
N SER A 198 -32.41 -15.44 25.80
CA SER A 198 -31.18 -14.91 26.41
C SER A 198 -30.15 -16.01 26.67
N SER A 199 -30.60 -17.20 27.10
CA SER A 199 -29.71 -18.35 27.28
C SER A 199 -29.14 -18.86 25.97
N MET A 200 -29.93 -18.87 24.89
CA MET A 200 -29.45 -19.27 23.56
C MET A 200 -28.45 -18.26 23.00
N GLU A 201 -28.73 -16.96 23.10
CA GLU A 201 -27.83 -15.89 22.66
C GLU A 201 -26.47 -15.97 23.38
N LEU A 202 -26.48 -16.16 24.70
CA LEU A 202 -25.25 -16.32 25.48
C LEU A 202 -24.47 -17.57 25.05
N GLY A 203 -25.16 -18.69 24.81
CA GLY A 203 -24.55 -19.92 24.31
C GLY A 203 -23.91 -19.73 22.93
N GLU A 204 -24.58 -19.04 22.01
CA GLU A 204 -24.04 -18.72 20.68
C GLU A 204 -22.83 -17.79 20.73
N GLU A 205 -22.81 -16.81 21.64
CA GLU A 205 -21.65 -15.94 21.85
C GLU A 205 -20.44 -16.71 22.38
N ASP A 206 -20.66 -17.63 23.32
CA ASP A 206 -19.59 -18.46 23.87
C ASP A 206 -19.03 -19.42 22.82
N GLU A 207 -19.88 -20.04 21.99
CA GLU A 207 -19.43 -20.89 20.88
C GLU A 207 -18.70 -20.08 19.80
N ARG A 208 -19.19 -18.89 19.45
CA ARG A 208 -18.46 -17.96 18.56
C ARG A 208 -17.10 -17.58 19.13
N ARG A 209 -17.01 -17.35 20.44
CA ARG A 209 -15.74 -17.04 21.11
C ARG A 209 -14.78 -18.23 21.07
N ARG A 210 -15.27 -19.44 21.36
CA ARG A 210 -14.47 -20.69 21.32
C ARG A 210 -13.94 -20.97 19.92
N THR A 211 -14.79 -20.90 18.91
CA THR A 211 -14.40 -21.12 17.50
C THR A 211 -13.40 -20.06 17.03
N ALA A 212 -13.59 -18.78 17.40
CA ALA A 212 -12.63 -17.73 17.08
C ALA A 212 -11.26 -17.95 17.77
N MET A 213 -11.24 -18.41 19.02
CA MET A 213 -9.99 -18.76 19.72
C MET A 213 -9.28 -19.95 19.06
N GLN A 214 -10.02 -20.99 18.67
CA GLN A 214 -9.47 -22.16 17.96
C GLN A 214 -8.87 -21.74 16.62
N LEU A 215 -9.62 -20.99 15.81
CA LEU A 215 -9.14 -20.50 14.51
C LEU A 215 -7.90 -19.61 14.67
N ARG A 216 -7.85 -18.76 15.70
CA ARG A 216 -6.66 -17.96 16.00
C ARG A 216 -5.46 -18.84 16.31
N ALA A 217 -5.62 -19.87 17.14
CA ALA A 217 -4.54 -20.79 17.49
C ALA A 217 -4.04 -21.58 16.27
N GLU A 218 -4.96 -22.04 15.42
CA GLU A 218 -4.62 -22.71 14.15
C GLU A 218 -3.88 -21.78 13.20
N ASN A 219 -4.35 -20.55 13.02
CA ASN A 219 -3.69 -19.55 12.19
C ASN A 219 -2.28 -19.23 12.71
N GLU A 220 -2.09 -19.15 14.03
CA GLU A 220 -0.77 -18.96 14.63
C GLU A 220 0.16 -20.15 14.34
N LEU A 221 -0.35 -21.39 14.44
CA LEU A 221 0.42 -22.59 14.11
C LEU A 221 0.79 -22.63 12.62
N ILE A 222 -0.14 -22.29 11.74
CA ILE A 222 0.12 -22.20 10.29
C ILE A 222 1.17 -21.13 10.00
N ALA A 223 1.07 -19.96 10.63
CA ALA A 223 2.04 -18.88 10.48
C ALA A 223 3.45 -19.31 10.93
N LYS A 224 3.56 -20.03 12.06
CA LYS A 224 4.84 -20.59 12.54
C LYS A 224 5.43 -21.58 11.54
N ARG A 225 4.62 -22.53 11.03
CA ARG A 225 5.06 -23.49 10.01
C ARG A 225 5.53 -22.81 8.72
N GLN A 226 4.82 -21.78 8.26
CA GLN A 226 5.22 -21.01 7.08
C GLN A 226 6.52 -20.23 7.32
N ALA A 227 6.70 -19.64 8.51
CA ALA A 227 7.94 -18.94 8.86
C ALA A 227 9.14 -19.90 8.90
N GLU A 228 8.97 -21.10 9.46
CA GLU A 228 10.00 -22.14 9.46
C GLU A 228 10.33 -22.62 8.04
N ALA A 229 9.32 -22.89 7.21
CA ALA A 229 9.53 -23.27 5.81
C ALA A 229 10.31 -22.19 5.03
N ARG A 230 9.94 -20.91 5.18
CA ARG A 230 10.69 -19.80 4.56
C ARG A 230 12.12 -19.69 5.06
N ARG A 231 12.37 -19.99 6.33
CA ARG A 231 13.74 -20.01 6.88
C ARG A 231 14.56 -21.12 6.23
N MET A 232 14.00 -22.32 6.15
CA MET A 232 14.65 -23.47 5.50
C MET A 232 14.93 -23.19 4.01
N ASP A 233 13.97 -22.60 3.29
CA ASP A 233 14.16 -22.22 1.88
C ASP A 233 15.28 -21.18 1.74
N LYS A 234 15.31 -20.16 2.62
CA LYS A 234 16.38 -19.15 2.60
C LYS A 234 17.75 -19.75 2.90
N GLU A 235 17.83 -20.69 3.84
CA GLU A 235 19.08 -21.42 4.14
C GLU A 235 19.51 -22.27 2.95
N ARG A 236 18.55 -22.95 2.29
CA ARG A 236 18.81 -23.73 1.08
C ARG A 236 19.31 -22.85 -0.06
N ASP A 237 18.66 -21.72 -0.30
CA ASP A 237 19.04 -20.78 -1.36
C ASP A 237 20.42 -20.17 -1.09
N MET A 238 20.71 -19.83 0.17
CA MET A 238 22.05 -19.37 0.57
C MET A 238 23.11 -20.45 0.34
N HIS A 239 22.81 -21.70 0.69
CA HIS A 239 23.71 -22.82 0.44
C HIS A 239 23.94 -23.05 -1.06
N LEU A 240 22.87 -23.06 -1.87
CA LEU A 240 22.96 -23.19 -3.33
C LEU A 240 23.77 -22.04 -3.94
N SER A 241 23.52 -20.81 -3.52
CA SER A 241 24.27 -19.63 -3.97
C SER A 241 25.76 -19.73 -3.59
N GLN A 242 26.09 -20.20 -2.39
CA GLN A 242 27.49 -20.45 -2.01
C GLN A 242 28.13 -21.55 -2.85
N MET A 243 27.40 -22.63 -3.15
CA MET A 243 27.90 -23.68 -4.03
C MET A 243 28.14 -23.17 -5.46
N GLU A 244 27.22 -22.36 -5.98
CA GLU A 244 27.34 -21.70 -7.28
C GLU A 244 28.56 -20.77 -7.32
N LEU A 245 28.75 -19.92 -6.30
CA LEU A 245 29.94 -19.08 -6.18
C LEU A 245 31.23 -19.89 -6.13
N LYS A 246 31.29 -20.97 -5.33
CA LYS A 246 32.46 -21.86 -5.28
C LYS A 246 32.73 -22.52 -6.63
N LYS A 247 31.69 -22.90 -7.36
CA LYS A 247 31.81 -23.46 -8.70
C LYS A 247 32.38 -22.42 -9.67
N HIS A 248 31.87 -21.19 -9.65
CA HIS A 248 32.40 -20.09 -10.47
C HIS A 248 33.83 -19.69 -10.10
N MET A 249 34.18 -19.68 -8.81
CA MET A 249 35.54 -19.41 -8.35
C MET A 249 36.57 -20.43 -8.82
N ASN A 250 36.14 -21.66 -9.14
CA ASN A 250 36.99 -22.73 -9.64
C ASN A 250 36.67 -23.08 -11.11
N ASP A 251 35.88 -22.26 -11.80
CA ASP A 251 35.49 -22.52 -13.17
C ASP A 251 36.72 -22.33 -14.07
N PRO A 252 37.15 -23.38 -14.79
CA PRO A 252 38.30 -23.28 -15.69
C PRO A 252 38.17 -22.18 -16.75
N PHE A 253 36.93 -21.83 -17.12
CA PHE A 253 36.67 -20.74 -18.04
C PHE A 253 36.97 -19.37 -17.41
N LEU A 254 36.47 -19.11 -16.20
CA LEU A 254 36.66 -17.83 -15.48
C LEU A 254 38.08 -17.67 -14.92
N CYS A 255 38.69 -18.75 -14.43
CA CYS A 255 40.06 -18.73 -13.90
C CYS A 255 41.13 -18.79 -14.99
N GLU A 256 40.73 -18.89 -16.25
CA GLU A 256 41.61 -19.14 -17.39
C GLU A 256 42.55 -20.34 -17.19
N SER A 257 42.17 -21.28 -16.32
CA SER A 257 43.04 -22.37 -15.85
C SER A 257 42.92 -23.63 -16.70
N VAL A 258 42.29 -23.55 -17.89
CA VAL A 258 42.29 -24.66 -18.84
C VAL A 258 43.76 -24.97 -19.17
N PRO A 259 44.26 -26.16 -18.80
CA PRO A 259 45.65 -26.48 -19.04
C PRO A 259 45.89 -26.43 -20.55
N GLN A 260 46.80 -25.57 -21.01
CA GLN A 260 47.42 -25.67 -22.33
C GLN A 260 48.40 -26.85 -22.36
N THR A 261 47.95 -28.01 -21.86
CA THR A 261 48.79 -29.17 -21.62
C THR A 261 48.28 -30.29 -22.49
N GLY A 262 49.08 -30.59 -23.52
CA GLY A 262 48.75 -31.51 -24.60
C GLY A 262 49.39 -30.98 -25.87
N ASP A 263 50.30 -31.76 -26.45
CA ASP A 263 50.86 -31.48 -27.76
C ASP A 263 50.21 -32.47 -28.74
N PRO A 264 49.39 -32.02 -29.71
CA PRO A 264 49.14 -30.64 -30.10
C PRO A 264 48.14 -29.88 -29.22
N VAL A 265 48.38 -28.58 -29.04
CA VAL A 265 47.46 -27.67 -28.34
C VAL A 265 46.16 -27.53 -29.15
N GLN A 266 45.01 -27.66 -28.49
CA GLN A 266 43.71 -27.47 -29.15
C GLN A 266 43.52 -26.02 -29.62
N ARG A 267 43.11 -25.84 -30.88
CA ARG A 267 42.97 -24.53 -31.54
C ARG A 267 42.06 -23.56 -30.79
N GLU A 268 40.98 -24.06 -30.20
CA GLU A 268 39.98 -23.24 -29.49
C GLU A 268 40.44 -22.77 -28.10
N HIS A 269 41.47 -23.42 -27.52
CA HIS A 269 41.98 -23.15 -26.17
C HIS A 269 43.35 -22.46 -26.18
N PHE A 270 43.83 -22.01 -27.33
CA PHE A 270 45.10 -21.30 -27.44
C PHE A 270 44.98 -19.88 -26.87
N LYS A 271 45.74 -19.58 -25.81
CA LYS A 271 45.76 -18.30 -25.09
C LYS A 271 47.13 -17.62 -25.10
N GLY A 272 47.94 -17.90 -26.11
CA GLY A 272 49.32 -17.40 -26.22
C GLY A 272 50.36 -18.33 -25.59
N TYR A 273 51.63 -17.91 -25.64
CA TYR A 273 52.78 -18.69 -25.18
C TYR A 273 52.90 -18.68 -23.64
N ASN A 274 53.37 -19.78 -23.07
CA ASN A 274 53.72 -19.84 -21.66
C ASN A 274 54.92 -18.91 -21.39
N LYS A 275 54.99 -18.32 -20.18
CA LYS A 275 56.11 -17.48 -19.73
C LYS A 275 57.48 -18.11 -19.99
N ASN A 276 57.60 -19.43 -19.79
CA ASN A 276 58.83 -20.17 -20.07
C ASN A 276 59.20 -20.20 -21.56
N GLN A 277 58.20 -20.38 -22.44
CA GLN A 277 58.40 -20.34 -23.89
C GLN A 277 58.75 -18.91 -24.35
N THR A 278 58.09 -17.89 -23.81
CA THR A 278 58.42 -16.49 -24.09
C THR A 278 59.84 -16.15 -23.65
N LEU A 279 60.25 -16.60 -22.45
CA LEU A 279 61.63 -16.45 -21.96
C LEU A 279 62.64 -17.15 -22.86
N GLN A 280 62.31 -18.33 -23.37
CA GLN A 280 63.17 -19.05 -24.31
C GLN A 280 63.32 -18.27 -25.62
N ILE A 281 62.24 -17.71 -26.17
CA ILE A 281 62.28 -16.86 -27.36
C ILE A 281 63.17 -15.63 -27.12
N TYR A 282 63.07 -14.98 -25.94
CA TYR A 282 63.94 -13.86 -25.61
C TYR A 282 65.42 -14.28 -25.58
N LYS A 283 65.75 -15.42 -24.97
CA LYS A 283 67.12 -15.95 -24.96
C LYS A 283 67.62 -16.31 -26.37
N GLU A 284 66.77 -16.90 -27.20
CA GLU A 284 67.12 -17.23 -28.58
C GLU A 284 67.36 -15.96 -29.41
N ASN A 285 66.55 -14.92 -29.19
CA ASN A 285 66.76 -13.61 -29.82
C ASN A 285 68.07 -12.96 -29.36
N GLU A 286 68.42 -13.04 -28.08
CA GLU A 286 69.73 -12.60 -27.58
C GLU A 286 70.87 -13.36 -28.26
N ASN A 287 70.77 -14.70 -28.34
CA ASN A 287 71.77 -15.53 -29.03
C ASN A 287 71.91 -15.17 -30.51
N VAL A 288 70.81 -14.85 -31.19
CA VAL A 288 70.81 -14.41 -32.59
C VAL A 288 71.47 -13.04 -32.73
N LEU A 289 71.20 -12.10 -31.82
CA LEU A 289 71.86 -10.79 -31.82
C LEU A 289 73.36 -10.93 -31.59
N ASP A 290 73.78 -11.75 -30.63
CA ASP A 290 75.19 -12.01 -30.34
C ASP A 290 75.89 -12.67 -31.54
N SER A 291 75.22 -13.64 -32.18
CA SER A 291 75.74 -14.29 -33.39
C SER A 291 75.88 -13.30 -34.55
N LYS A 292 74.91 -12.39 -34.74
CA LYS A 292 74.99 -11.33 -35.76
C LYS A 292 76.10 -10.32 -35.46
N LEU A 293 76.29 -9.93 -34.20
CA LEU A 293 77.37 -9.05 -33.78
C LEU A 293 78.74 -9.70 -34.00
N ALA A 294 78.88 -11.00 -33.70
CA ALA A 294 80.10 -11.76 -33.95
C ALA A 294 80.39 -11.87 -35.46
N ALA A 295 79.39 -12.15 -36.28
CA ALA A 295 79.52 -12.20 -37.74
C ALA A 295 79.94 -10.84 -38.31
N ALA A 296 79.31 -9.74 -37.87
CA ALA A 296 79.68 -8.38 -38.32
C ALA A 296 81.11 -7.99 -37.90
N ARG A 297 81.57 -8.41 -36.71
CA ARG A 297 82.96 -8.22 -36.29
C ARG A 297 83.93 -9.00 -37.17
N PHE A 298 83.62 -10.26 -37.47
CA PHE A 298 84.44 -11.10 -38.36
C PHE A 298 84.51 -10.54 -39.78
N GLU A 299 83.39 -10.04 -40.32
CA GLU A 299 83.34 -9.40 -41.64
C GLU A 299 84.20 -8.13 -41.67
N LYS A 300 84.10 -7.28 -40.63
CA LYS A 300 84.93 -6.07 -40.50
C LYS A 300 86.42 -6.39 -40.39
N GLU A 301 86.81 -7.41 -39.62
CA GLU A 301 88.21 -7.86 -39.55
C GLU A 301 88.69 -8.43 -40.90
N SER A 302 87.85 -9.18 -41.60
CA SER A 302 88.19 -9.72 -42.93
C SER A 302 88.36 -8.61 -43.95
N GLU A 303 87.51 -7.58 -43.91
CA GLU A 303 87.61 -6.40 -44.76
C GLU A 303 88.89 -5.60 -44.45
N GLN A 304 89.22 -5.41 -43.16
CA GLN A 304 90.48 -4.80 -42.74
C GLN A 304 91.71 -5.58 -43.25
N ARG A 305 91.74 -6.92 -43.08
CA ARG A 305 92.83 -7.77 -43.62
C ARG A 305 92.89 -7.76 -45.14
N SER A 306 91.75 -7.61 -45.82
CA SER A 306 91.71 -7.44 -47.27
C SER A 306 92.28 -6.09 -47.69
N HIS A 307 91.92 -5.02 -46.97
CA HIS A 307 92.43 -3.68 -47.19
C HIS A 307 93.95 -3.61 -46.96
N GLU A 308 94.46 -4.17 -45.86
CA GLU A 308 95.90 -4.26 -45.57
C GLU A 308 96.67 -4.99 -46.68
N ARG A 309 96.16 -6.14 -47.15
CA ARG A 309 96.78 -6.86 -48.29
C ARG A 309 96.75 -6.05 -49.58
N ALA A 310 95.68 -5.30 -49.84
CA ALA A 310 95.59 -4.43 -51.01
C ALA A 310 96.56 -3.24 -50.92
N THR A 311 96.73 -2.64 -49.73
CA THR A 311 97.70 -1.57 -49.51
C THR A 311 99.14 -2.06 -49.63
N ASP A 312 99.46 -3.24 -49.10
CA ASP A 312 100.79 -3.83 -49.23
C ASP A 312 101.14 -4.11 -50.69
N LEU A 313 100.19 -4.66 -51.46
CA LEU A 313 100.38 -4.91 -52.90
C LEU A 313 100.59 -3.60 -53.67
N MET A 314 99.83 -2.55 -53.35
CA MET A 314 100.02 -1.21 -53.93
C MET A 314 101.42 -0.67 -53.64
N SER A 315 101.93 -0.83 -52.42
CA SER A 315 103.27 -0.40 -52.05
C SER A 315 104.37 -1.14 -52.82
N PHE A 316 104.16 -2.44 -53.10
CA PHE A 316 105.08 -3.25 -53.89
C PHE A 316 105.08 -2.83 -55.38
N VAL A 317 103.91 -2.56 -55.95
CA VAL A 317 103.78 -2.04 -57.32
C VAL A 317 104.43 -0.66 -57.44
N GLU A 318 104.25 0.21 -56.44
CA GLU A 318 104.88 1.54 -56.41
C GLU A 318 106.41 1.43 -56.35
N GLN A 319 106.96 0.52 -55.53
CA GLN A 319 108.41 0.25 -55.52
C GLN A 319 108.90 -0.26 -56.88
N GLU A 320 108.20 -1.19 -57.53
CA GLU A 320 108.60 -1.71 -58.84
C GLU A 320 108.57 -0.61 -59.93
N GLU A 321 107.55 0.26 -59.93
CA GLU A 321 107.47 1.42 -60.82
C GLU A 321 108.63 2.39 -60.60
N THR A 322 109.02 2.65 -59.34
CA THR A 322 110.16 3.53 -59.05
C THR A 322 111.47 2.96 -59.55
N MET A 323 111.70 1.65 -59.39
CA MET A 323 112.89 0.96 -59.91
C MET A 323 112.93 1.01 -61.43
N ARG A 324 111.83 0.68 -62.12
CA ARG A 324 111.76 0.80 -63.60
C ARG A 324 112.02 2.24 -64.09
N ARG A 325 111.51 3.25 -63.37
CA ARG A 325 111.80 4.66 -63.70
C ARG A 325 113.26 5.02 -63.51
N GLN A 326 113.96 4.42 -62.55
CA GLN A 326 115.40 4.61 -62.35
C GLN A 326 116.20 3.92 -63.45
N GLU A 327 115.89 2.65 -63.78
CA GLU A 327 116.53 1.92 -64.86
C GLU A 327 116.39 2.64 -66.21
N MET A 328 115.18 3.08 -66.56
CA MET A 328 114.93 3.87 -67.78
C MET A 328 115.74 5.18 -67.80
N LYS A 329 115.95 5.83 -66.64
CA LYS A 329 116.79 7.03 -66.54
C LYS A 329 118.27 6.70 -66.72
N GLU A 330 118.74 5.60 -66.15
CA GLU A 330 120.13 5.14 -66.32
C GLU A 330 120.43 4.75 -67.76
N GLU A 331 119.53 4.00 -68.42
CA GLU A 331 119.65 3.64 -69.83
C GLU A 331 119.65 4.88 -70.73
N ALA A 332 118.75 5.84 -70.46
CA ALA A 332 118.72 7.11 -71.19
C ALA A 332 120.02 7.92 -71.01
N MET A 333 120.62 7.90 -69.81
CA MET A 333 121.91 8.55 -69.54
C MET A 333 123.06 7.86 -70.29
N ARG A 334 123.13 6.52 -70.25
CA ARG A 334 124.12 5.75 -71.02
C ARG A 334 124.01 5.97 -72.52
N HIS A 335 122.77 6.01 -73.04
CA HIS A 335 122.52 6.29 -74.44
C HIS A 335 122.93 7.73 -74.82
N LYS A 336 122.72 8.70 -73.92
CA LYS A 336 123.17 10.08 -74.11
C LYS A 336 124.70 10.20 -74.14
N GLU A 337 125.41 9.48 -73.26
CA GLU A 337 126.88 9.45 -73.24
C GLU A 337 127.45 8.83 -74.53
N MET A 338 126.89 7.71 -74.99
CA MET A 338 127.27 7.08 -76.25
C MET A 338 127.11 8.02 -77.47
N ILE A 339 126.00 8.76 -77.52
CA ILE A 339 125.77 9.74 -78.59
C ILE A 339 126.80 10.87 -78.55
N LEU A 340 127.19 11.33 -77.36
CA LEU A 340 128.21 12.38 -77.21
C LEU A 340 129.59 11.90 -77.69
N GLU A 341 129.99 10.68 -77.35
CA GLU A 341 131.23 10.08 -77.86
C GLU A 341 131.24 9.94 -79.38
N GLN A 342 130.15 9.43 -79.97
CA GLN A 342 130.03 9.32 -81.43
C GLN A 342 130.13 10.69 -82.11
N ARG A 343 129.57 11.74 -81.50
CA ARG A 343 129.60 13.09 -82.03
C ARG A 343 131.01 13.70 -82.00
N GLU A 344 131.79 13.46 -80.95
CA GLU A 344 133.20 13.87 -80.85
C GLU A 344 134.09 13.14 -81.87
N ILE A 345 133.88 11.84 -82.06
CA ILE A 345 134.61 11.02 -83.05
C ILE A 345 134.31 11.51 -84.48
N GLU A 346 133.04 11.74 -84.83
CA GLU A 346 132.67 12.28 -86.14
C GLU A 346 133.24 13.67 -86.39
N LYS A 347 133.31 14.52 -85.36
CA LYS A 347 133.82 15.89 -85.48
C LYS A 347 135.31 15.89 -85.82
N LYS A 348 136.12 15.06 -85.12
CA LYS A 348 137.54 14.86 -85.46
C LYS A 348 137.73 14.33 -86.88
N ARG A 349 136.93 13.35 -87.28
CA ARG A 349 137.01 12.76 -88.64
C ARG A 349 136.67 13.76 -89.75
N LYS A 350 135.73 14.68 -89.49
CA LYS A 350 135.36 15.76 -90.44
C LYS A 350 136.39 16.90 -90.47
N GLU A 351 137.09 17.16 -89.37
CA GLU A 351 138.21 18.11 -89.33
C GLU A 351 139.42 17.59 -90.11
N GLU A 352 139.75 16.30 -89.96
CA GLU A 352 140.80 15.62 -90.74
C GLU A 352 140.45 15.60 -92.24
N ALA A 353 139.21 15.25 -92.61
CA ALA A 353 138.77 15.24 -94.01
C ALA A 353 138.72 16.64 -94.66
N LYS A 354 138.60 17.72 -93.88
CA LYS A 354 138.67 19.10 -94.39
C LYS A 354 140.10 19.57 -94.63
N GLN A 355 141.09 19.02 -93.93
CA GLN A 355 142.50 19.33 -94.15
C GLN A 355 143.07 18.68 -95.42
N ASP A 356 142.59 17.49 -95.79
CA ASP A 356 143.07 16.73 -96.96
C ASP A 356 142.40 17.07 -98.30
N SER A 357 141.47 18.05 -98.33
CA SER A 357 140.72 18.41 -99.55
C SER A 357 141.37 19.50 -100.43
N TYR A 358 142.53 20.05 -100.04
CA TYR A 358 143.31 20.98 -100.88
C TYR A 358 144.48 20.25 -101.54
N GLY A 359 144.30 19.88 -102.82
CA GLY A 359 145.25 19.08 -103.58
C GLY A 359 146.62 19.75 -103.80
N SER A 360 147.67 18.93 -103.81
CA SER A 360 149.00 19.32 -104.30
C SER A 360 149.30 18.59 -105.61
N VAL A 361 149.78 19.36 -106.59
CA VAL A 361 150.14 18.90 -107.94
C VAL A 361 151.44 18.10 -107.85
N ASN A 362 151.42 16.84 -108.28
CA ASN A 362 152.59 15.97 -108.26
C ASN A 362 153.39 16.08 -109.58
N GLU A 363 154.71 16.15 -109.48
CA GLU A 363 155.70 16.48 -110.54
C GLU A 363 155.67 15.57 -111.78
N LYS A 364 154.96 14.44 -111.74
CA LYS A 364 154.73 13.56 -112.91
C LYS A 364 153.89 14.21 -114.02
N PHE A 365 153.33 15.40 -113.80
CA PHE A 365 152.60 16.18 -114.79
C PHE A 365 153.50 16.96 -115.77
N PHE A 366 154.75 17.29 -115.41
CA PHE A 366 155.67 18.04 -116.30
C PHE A 366 156.84 17.21 -116.87
N GLY A 367 156.97 15.93 -116.50
CA GLY A 367 158.17 15.13 -116.76
C GLY A 367 158.21 14.20 -117.98
N ASN A 368 157.12 13.99 -118.74
CA ASN A 368 157.11 13.07 -119.90
C ASN A 368 157.04 13.77 -121.27
N PHE A 369 157.25 15.09 -121.30
CA PHE A 369 157.60 15.82 -122.51
C PHE A 369 159.09 15.60 -122.83
N GLY A 370 159.41 15.05 -124.01
CA GLY A 370 160.69 15.33 -124.68
C GLY A 370 161.94 14.50 -124.34
N THR A 371 161.86 13.35 -123.67
CA THR A 371 163.03 12.49 -123.42
C THR A 371 163.21 11.39 -124.49
N SER A 372 163.73 11.83 -125.64
CA SER A 372 164.42 11.03 -126.66
C SER A 372 165.91 10.83 -126.31
N CYS A 373 166.58 9.96 -127.07
CA CYS A 373 167.94 9.47 -126.92
C CYS A 373 169.07 10.52 -126.75
N ARG A 374 169.75 10.41 -125.61
CA ARG A 374 171.18 10.57 -125.41
C ARG A 374 171.65 9.70 -124.26
#